data_AF-A0A2W4XDW8-F1
#
_entry.id   AF-A0A2W4XDW8-F1
#
_cell.length_a   1.000
_cell.length_b   1.000
_cell.length_c   1.000
_cell.angle_alpha   90.00
_cell.angle_beta   90.00
_cell.angle_gamma   90.00
#
_symmetry.space_group_name_H-M   'P 1'
#
loop_
_entity.id
_entity.type
_entity.pdbx_description
1 polymer ?
#
loop_
_entity_poly.entity_id
_entity_poly.type
_entity_poly.pdbx_seq_one_letter_code
_entity_poly.pdbx_strand_id
1 'polypeptide(L)'
;MKPMMWMGQVSGWLAVAMAALFAVNAYFQFATGVAAWAFIGAAVLLALGGFRTLRRMSGGLRLLSGAWGFAAGLLIVPLATYAEGAAFDTGGGVQAAVALIGLALTVLHKEK
;
A
#
# COMPACT_ATOMS: atom_id res chain seq x y z
N MET A 1 -18.11 7.76 21.26
CA MET A 1 -17.24 7.56 20.09
C MET A 1 -18.10 7.15 18.90
N LYS A 2 -18.18 7.97 17.83
CA LYS A 2 -18.99 7.65 16.63
C LYS A 2 -18.47 6.34 16.00
N PRO A 3 -19.30 5.32 15.68
CA PRO A 3 -18.80 4.10 15.06
C PRO A 3 -18.13 4.43 13.72
N MET A 4 -16.93 3.91 13.50
CA MET A 4 -16.22 4.07 12.23
C MET A 4 -16.93 3.21 11.18
N MET A 5 -17.15 3.75 9.98
CA MET A 5 -17.75 2.94 8.92
C MET A 5 -16.82 1.77 8.58
N TRP A 6 -17.37 0.57 8.52
CA TRP A 6 -16.66 -0.72 8.37
C TRP A 6 -15.53 -0.67 7.33
N MET A 7 -15.75 0.00 6.20
CA MET A 7 -14.77 0.14 5.10
C MET A 7 -13.47 0.84 5.51
N GLY A 8 -13.53 1.86 6.39
CA GLY A 8 -12.34 2.58 6.86
C GLY A 8 -11.48 1.73 7.79
N GLN A 9 -12.12 0.83 8.55
CA GLN A 9 -11.43 -0.08 9.46
C GLN A 9 -10.71 -1.17 8.68
N VAL A 10 -11.41 -1.75 7.69
CA VAL A 10 -10.85 -2.74 6.77
C VAL A 10 -9.66 -2.16 6.00
N SER A 11 -9.81 -0.96 5.43
CA SER A 11 -8.71 -0.31 4.69
C SER A 11 -7.51 0.01 5.58
N GLY A 12 -7.72 0.47 6.82
CA GLY A 12 -6.65 0.70 7.78
C GLY A 12 -5.88 -0.56 8.14
N TRP A 13 -6.57 -1.68 8.37
CA TRP A 13 -5.93 -2.98 8.62
C TRP A 13 -5.21 -3.53 7.39
N LEU A 14 -5.80 -3.40 6.20
CA LEU A 14 -5.16 -3.78 4.94
C LEU A 14 -3.88 -2.98 4.70
N ALA A 15 -3.86 -1.69 5.04
CA ALA A 15 -2.66 -0.88 4.91
C ALA A 15 -1.55 -1.32 5.85
N VAL A 16 -1.88 -1.73 7.08
CA VAL A 16 -0.90 -2.29 8.03
C VAL A 16 -0.34 -3.62 7.51
N ALA A 17 -1.21 -4.51 7.01
CA ALA A 17 -0.77 -5.78 6.42
C ALA A 17 0.13 -5.54 5.19
N MET A 18 -0.24 -4.61 4.32
CA MET A 18 0.54 -4.28 3.14
C MET A 18 1.88 -3.62 3.51
N ALA A 19 1.89 -2.74 4.52
CA ALA A 19 3.12 -2.16 5.04
C ALA A 19 4.11 -3.25 5.53
N ALA A 20 3.62 -4.28 6.21
CA ALA A 20 4.43 -5.41 6.63
C ALA A 20 5.02 -6.17 5.43
N LEU A 21 4.23 -6.41 4.39
CA LEU A 21 4.71 -7.04 3.14
C LEU A 21 5.80 -6.20 2.46
N PHE A 22 5.61 -4.89 2.36
CA PHE A 22 6.61 -3.96 1.82
C PHE A 22 7.90 -3.97 2.64
N ALA A 23 7.80 -4.02 3.97
CA ALA A 23 8.97 -4.09 4.86
C ALA A 23 9.74 -5.41 4.70
N VAL A 24 9.03 -6.54 4.62
CA VAL A 24 9.64 -7.86 4.38
C VAL A 24 10.33 -7.90 3.02
N ASN A 25 9.67 -7.38 1.97
CA ASN A 25 10.29 -7.30 0.64
C ASN A 25 11.54 -6.41 0.64
N ALA A 26 11.48 -5.26 1.31
CA ALA A 26 12.64 -4.38 1.46
C ALA A 26 13.81 -5.09 2.15
N TYR A 27 13.54 -5.85 3.22
CA TYR A 27 14.56 -6.64 3.92
C TYR A 27 15.27 -7.62 2.97
N PHE A 28 14.51 -8.40 2.18
CA PHE A 28 15.10 -9.33 1.22
C PHE A 28 15.91 -8.62 0.14
N GLN A 29 15.43 -7.48 -0.38
CA GLN A 29 16.18 -6.71 -1.37
C GLN A 29 17.50 -6.17 -0.81
N PHE A 30 17.51 -5.63 0.40
CA PHE A 30 18.76 -5.21 1.06
C PHE A 30 19.71 -6.39 1.29
N ALA A 31 19.19 -7.57 1.67
CA ALA A 31 19.99 -8.78 1.81
C ALA A 31 20.63 -9.23 0.49
N THR A 32 20.00 -8.92 -0.66
CA THR A 32 20.54 -9.17 -1.99
C THR A 32 21.40 -8.02 -2.55
N GLY A 33 21.63 -6.95 -1.78
CA GLY A 33 22.42 -5.78 -2.20
C GLY A 33 21.66 -4.77 -3.06
N VAL A 34 20.35 -4.91 -3.23
CA VAL A 34 19.49 -3.99 -3.98
C VAL A 34 18.97 -2.90 -3.04
N ALA A 35 19.08 -1.63 -3.46
CA ALA A 35 18.59 -0.50 -2.69
C ALA A 35 17.04 -0.45 -2.69
N ALA A 36 16.42 -0.80 -1.56
CA ALA A 36 14.96 -0.94 -1.44
C ALA A 36 14.27 0.25 -0.75
N TRP A 37 14.85 1.46 -0.85
CA TRP A 37 14.36 2.65 -0.16
C TRP A 37 12.92 3.02 -0.50
N ALA A 38 12.50 2.78 -1.75
CA ALA A 38 11.13 3.03 -2.17
C ALA A 38 10.12 2.09 -1.48
N PHE A 39 10.49 0.82 -1.27
CA PHE A 39 9.66 -0.15 -0.53
C PHE A 39 9.57 0.21 0.96
N ILE A 40 10.67 0.71 1.56
CA ILE A 40 10.62 1.28 2.92
C ILE A 40 9.68 2.49 2.97
N GLY A 41 9.80 3.43 2.02
CA GLY A 41 8.93 4.59 1.94
C GLY A 41 7.45 4.21 1.87
N ALA A 42 7.11 3.24 1.02
CA ALA A 42 5.75 2.70 0.92
C ALA A 42 5.29 2.07 2.25
N ALA A 43 6.14 1.24 2.88
CA ALA A 43 5.84 0.63 4.17
C ALA A 43 5.54 1.66 5.26
N VAL A 44 6.39 2.70 5.38
CA VAL A 44 6.21 3.74 6.39
C VAL A 44 4.95 4.56 6.13
N LEU A 45 4.68 4.95 4.88
CA LEU A 45 3.50 5.72 4.52
C LEU A 45 2.20 4.94 4.78
N LEU A 46 2.16 3.65 4.40
CA LEU A 46 1.01 2.78 4.64
C LEU A 46 0.81 2.51 6.13
N ALA A 47 1.89 2.28 6.89
CA ALA A 47 1.82 2.08 8.33
C ALA A 47 1.32 3.34 9.06
N LEU A 48 1.85 4.53 8.71
CA LEU A 48 1.41 5.80 9.29
C LEU A 48 -0.02 6.15 8.91
N GLY A 49 -0.38 6.00 7.63
CA GLY A 49 -1.74 6.20 7.15
C GLY A 49 -2.72 5.25 7.85
N GLY A 50 -2.39 3.96 7.91
CA GLY A 50 -3.21 2.93 8.54
C GLY A 50 -3.39 3.18 10.03
N PHE A 51 -2.30 3.46 10.74
CA PHE A 51 -2.31 3.78 12.16
C PHE A 51 -3.14 5.03 12.48
N ARG A 52 -2.95 6.13 11.74
CA ARG A 52 -3.73 7.37 11.94
C ARG A 52 -5.21 7.15 11.65
N THR A 53 -5.53 6.34 10.63
CA THR A 53 -6.91 5.99 10.27
C THR A 53 -7.56 5.14 11.36
N LEU A 54 -6.87 4.10 11.87
CA LEU A 54 -7.36 3.27 12.98
C LEU A 54 -7.53 4.05 14.28
N ARG A 55 -6.64 5.02 14.55
CA ARG A 55 -6.76 5.95 15.69
C ARG A 55 -7.73 7.11 15.47
N ARG A 56 -8.39 7.18 14.31
CA ARG A 56 -9.37 8.24 13.96
C ARG A 56 -8.79 9.65 14.08
N MET A 57 -7.51 9.81 13.74
CA MET A 57 -6.87 11.12 13.67
C MET A 57 -7.28 11.85 12.40
N SER A 58 -7.39 13.18 12.46
CA SER A 58 -7.70 14.01 11.29
C SER A 58 -6.63 13.82 10.20
N GLY A 59 -7.09 13.78 8.95
CA GLY A 59 -6.25 13.63 7.76
C GLY A 59 -5.67 12.22 7.53
N GLY A 60 -6.01 11.22 8.36
CA GLY A 60 -5.55 9.84 8.18
C GLY A 60 -5.93 9.25 6.81
N LEU A 61 -7.16 9.50 6.36
CA LEU A 61 -7.67 9.04 5.05
C LEU A 61 -6.94 9.67 3.87
N ARG A 62 -6.58 10.97 3.96
CA ARG A 62 -5.84 11.68 2.91
C ARG A 62 -4.41 11.16 2.78
N LEU A 63 -3.78 10.82 3.91
CA LEU A 63 -2.47 10.18 3.91
C LEU A 63 -2.56 8.76 3.36
N LEU A 64 -3.61 8.02 3.73
CA LEU A 64 -3.85 6.64 3.31
C LEU A 64 -4.07 6.55 1.78
N SER A 65 -4.82 7.47 1.18
CA SER A 65 -5.02 7.51 -0.27
C SER A 65 -3.72 7.79 -1.02
N GLY A 66 -2.91 8.74 -0.54
CA GLY A 66 -1.58 9.00 -1.10
C GLY A 66 -0.65 7.79 -0.97
N ALA A 67 -0.67 7.11 0.19
CA ALA A 67 0.14 5.92 0.45
C ALA A 67 -0.24 4.75 -0.47
N TRP A 68 -1.53 4.49 -0.67
CA TRP A 68 -2.00 3.48 -1.62
C TRP A 68 -1.64 3.82 -3.06
N GLY A 69 -1.75 5.09 -3.47
CA GLY A 69 -1.34 5.54 -4.79
C GLY A 69 0.17 5.35 -5.04
N PHE A 70 1.00 5.68 -4.05
CA PHE A 70 2.45 5.46 -4.13
C PHE A 70 2.79 3.97 -4.21
N ALA A 71 2.17 3.14 -3.38
CA ALA A 71 2.37 1.69 -3.39
C ALA A 71 1.93 1.06 -4.73
N ALA A 72 0.79 1.47 -5.29
CA ALA A 72 0.32 1.00 -6.59
C ALA A 72 1.30 1.40 -7.70
N GLY A 73 1.76 2.65 -7.73
CA GLY A 73 2.76 3.11 -8.70
C GLY A 73 4.05 2.28 -8.64
N LEU A 74 4.56 2.01 -7.43
CA LEU A 74 5.78 1.23 -7.23
C LEU A 74 5.66 -0.20 -7.76
N LEU A 75 4.47 -0.81 -7.65
CA LEU A 75 4.22 -2.19 -8.09
C LEU A 75 3.89 -2.31 -9.58
N ILE A 76 3.31 -1.26 -10.19
CA ILE A 76 2.93 -1.25 -11.61
C ILE A 76 4.12 -0.96 -12.53
N VAL A 77 5.10 -0.15 -12.10
CA VAL A 77 6.25 0.22 -12.94
C VAL A 77 7.01 -1.01 -13.47
N PRO A 78 7.40 -2.01 -12.64
CA PRO A 78 8.04 -3.22 -13.13
C PRO A 78 7.18 -4.03 -14.10
N LEU A 79 5.85 -4.04 -13.88
CA LEU A 79 4.85 -4.70 -14.75
C LEU A 79 4.73 -4.06 -16.13
N ALA A 80 4.99 -2.76 -16.25
CA ALA A 80 4.96 -2.04 -17.52
C ALA A 80 6.26 -2.17 -18.32
N THR A 81 7.38 -2.48 -17.65
CA THR A 81 8.72 -2.56 -18.27
C THR A 81 9.13 -3.98 -18.66
N TYR A 82 8.19 -4.93 -18.70
CA TYR A 82 8.48 -6.30 -19.09
C TYR A 82 9.11 -6.37 -20.50
N ALA A 83 10.32 -6.92 -20.58
CA ALA A 83 10.97 -7.25 -21.83
C ALA A 83 10.25 -8.44 -22.50
N GLU A 84 10.11 -8.41 -23.82
CA GLU A 84 9.50 -9.51 -24.59
C GLU A 84 10.19 -10.85 -24.24
N GLY A 85 9.42 -11.78 -23.64
CA GLY A 85 9.88 -13.11 -23.26
C GLY A 85 10.04 -13.37 -21.75
N ALA A 86 9.94 -12.36 -20.90
CA ALA A 86 9.93 -12.56 -19.44
C ALA A 86 8.56 -13.04 -18.94
N ALA A 87 8.54 -14.08 -18.10
CA ALA A 87 7.32 -14.60 -17.49
C ALA A 87 6.66 -13.53 -16.60
N PHE A 88 5.36 -13.31 -16.78
CA PHE A 88 4.60 -12.34 -16.00
C PHE A 88 4.68 -12.64 -14.50
N ASP A 89 5.17 -11.68 -13.69
CA ASP A 89 5.19 -11.80 -12.23
C ASP A 89 3.77 -11.67 -11.69
N THR A 90 3.13 -12.82 -11.55
CA THR A 90 1.78 -12.94 -10.99
C THR A 90 1.74 -12.43 -9.55
N GLY A 91 2.83 -12.56 -8.79
CA GLY A 91 2.92 -12.06 -7.41
C GLY A 91 2.90 -10.53 -7.36
N GLY A 92 3.73 -9.87 -8.16
CA GLY A 92 3.73 -8.41 -8.32
C GLY A 92 2.39 -7.89 -8.85
N GLY A 93 1.78 -8.58 -9.82
CA GLY A 93 0.46 -8.25 -10.36
C GLY A 93 -0.66 -8.29 -9.32
N VAL A 94 -0.69 -9.33 -8.48
CA VAL A 94 -1.67 -9.44 -7.37
C VAL A 94 -1.45 -8.33 -6.35
N GLN A 95 -0.21 -8.01 -5.99
CA GLN A 95 0.08 -6.92 -5.06
C GLN A 95 -0.35 -5.56 -5.62
N ALA A 96 -0.15 -5.33 -6.92
CA ALA A 96 -0.61 -4.11 -7.60
C ALA A 96 -2.14 -4.00 -7.56
N ALA A 97 -2.86 -5.10 -7.83
CA ALA A 97 -4.31 -5.13 -7.73
C ALA A 97 -4.80 -4.85 -6.30
N VAL A 98 -4.15 -5.43 -5.28
CA VAL A 98 -4.46 -5.16 -3.86
C VAL A 98 -4.25 -3.67 -3.52
N ALA A 99 -3.16 -3.07 -4.01
CA ALA A 99 -2.89 -1.64 -3.79
C ALA A 99 -3.94 -0.74 -4.46
N LEU A 100 -4.38 -1.08 -5.67
CA LEU A 100 -5.46 -0.38 -6.37
C LEU A 100 -6.82 -0.54 -5.68
N ILE A 101 -7.12 -1.73 -5.15
CA ILE A 101 -8.33 -1.97 -4.35
C ILE A 101 -8.28 -1.15 -3.05
N GLY A 102 -7.12 -1.12 -2.37
CA GLY A 102 -6.89 -0.30 -1.20
C GLY A 102 -7.14 1.19 -1.48
N LEU A 103 -6.60 1.68 -2.60
CA LEU A 103 -6.83 3.04 -3.09
C LEU A 103 -8.31 3.29 -3.35
N ALA A 104 -8.97 2.41 -4.10
CA ALA A 104 -10.39 2.54 -4.44
C ALA A 104 -11.26 2.59 -3.17
N LEU A 105 -11.01 1.72 -2.20
CA LEU A 105 -11.70 1.70 -0.91
C LEU A 105 -11.49 2.99 -0.12
N THR A 106 -10.29 3.59 -0.17
CA THR A 106 -10.05 4.89 0.48
C THR A 106 -10.74 6.05 -0.21
N VAL A 107 -10.83 6.06 -1.55
CA VAL A 107 -11.48 7.15 -2.30
C VAL A 107 -13.01 7.05 -2.24
N LEU A 108 -13.55 5.83 -2.26
CA LEU A 108 -14.99 5.57 -2.09
C LEU A 108 -15.48 5.86 -0.67
N HIS A 109 -14.58 5.95 0.31
CA HIS A 109 -14.90 6.37 1.66
C HIS A 109 -15.17 7.87 1.69
N LYS A 110 -16.43 8.28 1.53
CA LYS A 110 -16.84 9.66 1.83
C LYS A 110 -16.73 9.89 3.34
N GLU A 111 -15.81 10.76 3.76
CA GLU A 111 -15.88 11.39 5.09
C GLU A 111 -17.26 12.11 5.17
N LYS A 112 -18.13 11.67 6.08
CA LYS A 112 -19.39 12.34 6.42
C LYS A 112 -19.22 13.19 7.67
#